data_AF-A0A519QFM4-F1
#
_entry.id   AF-A0A519QFM4-F1
#
_cell.length_a   1.000
_cell.length_b   1.000
_cell.length_c   1.000
_cell.angle_alpha   90.00
_cell.angle_beta   90.00
_cell.angle_gamma   90.00
#
_symmetry.space_group_name_H-M   'P 1'
#
loop_
_entity.id
_entity.type
_entity.pdbx_description
1 polymer ?
#
loop_
_entity_poly.entity_id
_entity_poly.type
_entity_poly.pdbx_seq_one_letter_code
_entity_poly.pdbx_strand_id
1 'polypeptide(L)' 'MAHRCRICTTNDLEGLIDELAERMWESRRDREIDPGKWEDAPPYWQMAMRGFASETIKMLGDG' A
#
# COMPACT_ATOMS: atom_id res chain seq x y z
N MET A 1 -31.05 -14.63 -13.44
CA MET A 1 -30.44 -13.58 -12.59
C MET A 1 -29.17 -14.15 -11.98
N ALA A 2 -28.00 -13.82 -12.55
CA ALA A 2 -26.73 -14.25 -11.95
C ALA A 2 -26.44 -13.35 -10.74
N HIS A 3 -26.49 -13.93 -9.54
CA HIS A 3 -26.00 -13.27 -8.33
C HIS A 3 -24.52 -12.94 -8.54
N ARG A 4 -24.21 -11.67 -8.79
CA ARG A 4 -22.82 -11.19 -8.75
C ARG A 4 -22.33 -11.43 -7.33
N CYS A 5 -21.51 -12.46 -7.16
CA CYS A 5 -20.90 -12.78 -5.89
C CYS A 5 -20.09 -11.57 -5.43
N ARG A 6 -20.45 -11.00 -4.27
CA ARG A 6 -19.82 -9.80 -3.70
C ARG A 6 -18.33 -10.04 -3.35
N ILE A 7 -17.95 -11.31 -3.18
CA ILE A 7 -16.55 -11.76 -2.97
C ILE A 7 -15.73 -11.71 -4.27
N CYS A 8 -16.34 -11.93 -5.44
CA CYS A 8 -15.63 -11.81 -6.73
C CYS A 8 -15.39 -10.35 -7.16
N THR A 9 -15.89 -9.39 -6.37
CA THR A 9 -15.65 -7.94 -6.52
C THR A 9 -14.84 -7.36 -5.36
N THR A 10 -14.25 -8.21 -4.50
CA THR A 10 -13.30 -7.74 -3.49
C THR A 10 -12.00 -7.38 -4.19
N ASN A 11 -11.96 -6.18 -4.78
CA ASN A 11 -10.69 -5.46 -4.87
C ASN A 11 -10.29 -5.19 -3.42
N ASP A 12 -9.39 -6.01 -2.90
CA ASP A 12 -8.81 -5.80 -1.58
C ASP A 12 -7.90 -4.56 -1.63
N LEU A 13 -8.56 -3.40 -1.60
CA LEU A 13 -7.89 -2.11 -1.68
C LEU A 13 -6.99 -1.90 -0.46
N GLU A 14 -7.41 -2.42 0.70
CA GLU A 14 -6.61 -2.33 1.92
C GLU A 14 -5.34 -3.18 1.81
N GLY A 15 -5.45 -4.43 1.32
CA GLY A 15 -4.30 -5.27 1.02
C GLY A 15 -3.36 -4.65 -0.02
N LEU A 16 -3.92 -4.04 -1.09
CA LEU A 16 -3.13 -3.36 -2.11
C LEU A 16 -2.40 -2.12 -1.56
N ILE A 17 -3.06 -1.34 -0.69
CA ILE A 17 -2.44 -0.20 0.00
C ILE A 17 -1.26 -0.68 0.84
N ASP A 18 -1.43 -1.77 1.59
CA ASP A 18 -0.39 -2.31 2.47
C ASP A 18 0.81 -2.87 1.66
N GLU A 19 0.57 -3.63 0.60
CA GLU A 19 1.63 -4.12 -0.29
C GLU A 19 2.40 -2.97 -0.97
N LEU A 20 1.68 -1.94 -1.41
CA LEU A 20 2.32 -0.77 -2.03
C LEU A 20 3.11 0.06 -1.01
N ALA A 21 2.59 0.20 0.20
CA ALA A 21 3.27 0.89 1.30
C ALA A 21 4.59 0.20 1.67
N GLU A 22 4.60 -1.13 1.73
CA GLU A 22 5.81 -1.94 1.94
C GLU A 22 6.85 -1.69 0.84
N ARG A 23 6.46 -1.76 -0.44
CA ARG A 23 7.38 -1.48 -1.55
C ARG A 23 7.92 -0.05 -1.53
N MET A 24 7.09 0.93 -1.16
CA MET A 24 7.53 2.31 -0.99
C MET A 24 8.56 2.45 0.14
N TRP A 25 8.37 1.72 1.24
CA TRP A 25 9.34 1.64 2.33
C TRP A 25 10.66 1.03 1.87
N GLU A 26 10.61 -0.11 1.19
CA GLU A 26 11.79 -0.81 0.68
C GLU A 26 12.58 0.04 -0.33
N SER A 27 11.91 0.83 -1.16
CA SER A 27 12.56 1.73 -2.13
C SER A 27 13.50 2.76 -1.51
N ARG A 28 13.36 3.02 -0.19
CA ARG A 28 14.23 3.95 0.54
C ARG A 28 15.60 3.36 0.86
N ARG A 29 15.74 2.03 0.80
CA ARG A 29 17.00 1.31 1.06
C ARG A 29 18.12 1.72 0.11
N ASP A 30 17.78 2.18 -1.10
CA ASP A 30 18.75 2.67 -2.08
C ASP A 30 19.35 4.05 -1.73
N ARG A 31 18.89 4.72 -0.66
CA ARG A 31 19.31 6.10 -0.29
C ARG A 31 20.26 6.18 0.92
N GLU A 32 21.17 5.22 1.07
CA GLU A 32 22.20 5.16 2.14
C GLU A 32 21.66 5.01 3.59
N ILE A 33 20.34 4.92 3.76
CA ILE A 33 19.68 4.62 5.02
C ILE A 33 18.97 3.28 4.81
N ASP A 34 19.46 2.22 5.47
CA ASP A 34 18.71 0.97 5.56
C ASP A 34 17.55 1.20 6.54
N PRO A 35 16.29 1.25 6.06
CA PRO A 35 15.17 1.55 6.91
C PRO A 35 14.77 0.34 7.78
N GLY A 36 15.40 -0.82 7.59
CA GLY A 36 14.99 -2.07 8.21
C GLY A 36 13.73 -2.64 7.55
N LYS A 37 13.21 -3.72 8.13
CA LYS A 37 12.01 -4.37 7.60
C LYS A 37 10.77 -3.51 7.81
N TRP A 38 9.79 -3.66 6.95
CA TRP A 38 8.54 -2.90 7.01
C TRP A 38 7.77 -3.14 8.32
N GLU A 39 7.78 -4.37 8.83
CA GLU A 39 7.08 -4.74 10.07
C GLU A 39 7.68 -4.05 11.30
N ASP A 40 8.97 -3.69 11.22
CA ASP A 40 9.71 -3.01 12.27
C ASP A 40 9.66 -1.48 12.13
N ALA A 41 9.03 -0.97 11.06
CA ALA A 41 8.96 0.46 10.80
C ALA A 41 8.21 1.19 11.94
N PRO A 42 8.70 2.35 12.42
CA PRO A 42 7.99 3.14 13.43
C PRO A 42 6.53 3.43 13.00
N PRO A 43 5.56 3.46 13.93
CA PRO A 43 4.14 3.64 13.59
C PRO A 43 3.82 4.85 12.72
N TYR A 44 4.55 5.95 12.93
CA TYR A 44 4.47 7.14 12.07
C TYR A 44 4.78 6.82 10.60
N TRP A 45 5.85 6.08 10.36
CA TRP A 45 6.25 5.72 9.00
C TRP A 45 5.29 4.73 8.38
N GLN A 46 4.73 3.80 9.17
CA GLN A 46 3.71 2.90 8.67
C GLN A 46 2.46 3.66 8.19
N MET A 47 2.00 4.61 8.99
CA MET A 47 0.88 5.49 8.63
C MET A 47 1.20 6.33 7.39
N ALA A 48 2.40 6.92 7.32
CA ALA A 48 2.79 7.77 6.20
C ALA A 48 2.85 7.00 4.86
N MET A 49 3.45 5.81 4.85
CA MET A 49 3.55 4.98 3.64
C MET A 49 2.18 4.50 3.16
N ARG A 50 1.32 4.05 4.06
CA ARG A 50 -0.08 3.73 3.74
C ARG A 50 -0.84 4.92 3.15
N GLY A 51 -0.61 6.12 3.68
CA GLY A 51 -1.16 7.36 3.14
C GLY A 51 -0.70 7.62 1.70
N PHE A 52 0.61 7.53 1.43
CA PHE A 52 1.15 7.72 0.08
C PHE A 52 0.67 6.65 -0.90
N ALA A 53 0.60 5.40 -0.47
CA ALA A 53 0.07 4.29 -1.26
C ALA A 53 -1.40 4.54 -1.64
N SER A 54 -2.23 4.93 -0.69
CA SER A 54 -3.65 5.27 -0.91
C SER A 54 -3.82 6.38 -1.94
N GLU A 55 -3.12 7.51 -1.79
CA GLU A 55 -3.20 8.62 -2.74
C GLU A 55 -2.67 8.25 -4.14
N THR A 56 -1.64 7.40 -4.21
CA THR A 56 -1.10 6.91 -5.49
C THR A 56 -2.13 6.06 -6.23
N ILE A 57 -2.83 5.16 -5.53
CA ILE A 57 -3.87 4.32 -6.13
C ILE A 57 -5.02 5.18 -6.64
N LYS A 58 -5.45 6.20 -5.89
CA LYS A 58 -6.48 7.17 -6.34
C LYS A 58 -6.04 7.88 -7.61
N MET A 59 -4.82 8.42 -7.62
CA MET A 59 -4.25 9.12 -8.79
C MET A 59 -4.25 8.23 -10.05
N LEU A 60 -3.95 6.95 -9.91
CA LEU A 60 -3.93 5.99 -11.03
C LEU A 60 -5.33 5.53 -11.45
N GLY A 61 -6.31 5.54 -10.56
CA GLY A 61 -7.69 5.16 -10.84
C GLY A 61 -8.53 6.25 -11.50
N ASP A 62 -8.15 7.52 -11.32
CA ASP A 62 -8.84 8.70 -11.87
C ASP A 62 -8.31 9.13 -13.27
N GLY A 63 -7.34 8.40 -13.83
CA GLY A 63 -6.64 8.69 -15.10
C GLY A 63 -7.17 7.98 -16.34
#